data_AF-A0A955CLE3-F1
#
_entry.id   AF-A0A955CLE3-F1
#
_cell.length_a   1.000
_cell.length_b   1.000
_cell.length_c   1.000
_cell.angle_alpha   90.00
_cell.angle_beta   90.00
_cell.angle_gamma   90.00
#
_symmetry.space_group_name_H-M   'P 1'
#
loop_
_entity.id
_entity.type
_entity.pdbx_description
1 polymer ?
#
loop_
_entity_poly.entity_id
_entity_poly.type
_entity_poly.pdbx_seq_one_letter_code
_entity_poly.pdbx_strand_id
1 'polypeptide(L)'
;MTTESTNHYDVAIVGGGPAGSTVASLLRKYNPALSVLIIEKEKFPREHVGESQLPGISAILDEMGVWEKVEAANFPVKIGANLTWGKAGDNWEFDFYPAEEFVDEPRPAKFEGQRRHTAFQVERAIYDDILLRHAQELGTEVREETMVAEIMREDGRITGFKLASGETITAKHYVDASGHVGLLRRAMGVESKAPKELRNVAFWDYWDNAKWKVEIGNGATRVFVRSLPFGWIWFIPLGPSRASVGLICPSEHYKDKNLPPHELYKEALEMEPDISALLADATSELKGASVHSTKNWSHLSQRLAGENWWLCGESAGFADPILAAGMTLAHNSAREVAYSILEIEGGADDAAWIRRRYDEKNRKNIDQHIRFAQYWYAANGCFTDLQDHCTAIAKDAGLKLAPKDAWRWLAQGGFANESVGHASLGSFDLNASRHLVDRFLGGEQNMKIAAFNVFKLNLRGAKKDKIGDLRDGKIIRVPCHRRGDAVLPLAGVYGNMVEILQQTSDIATIYNTVVSRMQGRVAPGAVGGAVTSYLQALEAMYIQGWVTAKLDPRKPKLEISSTTGRLIRSADAAKEALANSKASIKYN
;
A
#
# COMPACT_ATOMS: atom_id res chain seq x y z
N MET A 1 -24.45 40.50 -16.90
CA MET A 1 -24.18 39.39 -17.84
C MET A 1 -24.07 38.13 -17.00
N THR A 2 -25.14 37.34 -16.93
CA THR A 2 -25.13 36.01 -16.32
C THR A 2 -24.31 35.10 -17.22
N THR A 3 -23.10 34.72 -16.79
CA THR A 3 -22.34 33.65 -17.43
C THR A 3 -23.19 32.39 -17.40
N GLU A 4 -23.64 31.90 -18.56
CA GLU A 4 -24.15 30.54 -18.69
C GLU A 4 -23.04 29.61 -18.18
N SER A 5 -23.24 29.00 -17.01
CA SER A 5 -22.33 27.98 -16.51
C SER A 5 -22.43 26.80 -17.47
N THR A 6 -21.37 26.54 -18.23
CA THR A 6 -21.29 25.33 -19.03
C THR A 6 -21.16 24.15 -18.07
N ASN A 7 -22.26 23.42 -17.85
CA ASN A 7 -22.30 22.20 -17.03
C ASN A 7 -21.67 20.99 -17.77
N HIS A 8 -20.62 21.25 -18.54
CA HIS A 8 -19.87 20.29 -19.31
C HIS A 8 -18.40 20.37 -18.93
N TYR A 9 -17.82 19.23 -18.55
CA TYR A 9 -16.45 19.12 -18.10
C TYR A 9 -15.69 18.07 -18.93
N ASP A 10 -14.36 18.13 -18.92
CA ASP A 10 -13.55 17.03 -19.44
C ASP A 10 -13.61 15.84 -18.46
N VAL A 11 -13.58 16.12 -17.16
CA VAL A 11 -13.62 15.09 -16.11
C VAL A 11 -14.53 15.49 -14.95
N ALA A 12 -15.47 14.62 -14.59
CA ALA A 12 -16.30 14.74 -13.39
C ALA A 12 -15.97 13.63 -12.38
N ILE A 13 -15.62 14.01 -11.15
CA ILE A 13 -15.15 13.12 -10.09
C ILE A 13 -16.16 13.17 -8.94
N VAL A 14 -16.64 12.01 -8.48
CA VAL A 14 -17.50 11.90 -7.29
C VAL A 14 -16.64 11.51 -6.09
N GLY A 15 -16.63 12.36 -5.06
CA GLY A 15 -15.85 12.20 -3.82
C GLY A 15 -14.56 13.02 -3.81
N GLY A 16 -14.40 13.87 -2.80
CA GLY A 16 -13.26 14.76 -2.56
C GLY A 16 -12.25 14.24 -1.55
N GLY A 17 -12.29 12.94 -1.20
CA GLY A 17 -11.27 12.30 -0.38
C GLY A 17 -9.93 12.10 -1.10
N PRO A 18 -8.96 11.36 -0.51
CA PRO A 18 -7.61 11.25 -1.05
C PRO A 18 -7.55 10.79 -2.51
N ALA A 19 -8.40 9.84 -2.92
CA ALA A 19 -8.43 9.36 -4.30
C ALA A 19 -8.88 10.47 -5.27
N GLY A 20 -10.00 11.15 -4.99
CA GLY A 20 -10.56 12.16 -5.89
C GLY A 20 -9.64 13.37 -6.04
N SER A 21 -9.11 13.86 -4.92
CA SER A 21 -8.16 14.99 -4.91
C SER A 21 -6.85 14.65 -5.63
N THR A 22 -6.40 13.40 -5.56
CA THR A 22 -5.21 12.94 -6.30
C THR A 22 -5.44 12.91 -7.80
N VAL A 23 -6.60 12.37 -8.25
CA VAL A 23 -6.95 12.39 -9.67
C VAL A 23 -6.97 13.82 -10.18
N ALA A 24 -7.72 14.70 -9.51
CA ALA A 24 -7.87 16.09 -9.93
C ALA A 24 -6.54 16.86 -9.96
N SER A 25 -5.74 16.74 -8.90
CA SER A 25 -4.45 17.44 -8.80
C SER A 25 -3.50 17.04 -9.93
N LEU A 26 -3.37 15.74 -10.21
CA LEU A 26 -2.47 15.26 -11.27
C LEU A 26 -2.98 15.61 -12.67
N LEU A 27 -4.29 15.53 -12.91
CA LEU A 27 -4.90 15.99 -14.17
C LEU A 27 -4.58 17.47 -14.43
N ARG A 28 -4.84 18.33 -13.45
CA ARG A 28 -4.62 19.77 -13.55
C ARG A 28 -3.14 20.14 -13.60
N LYS A 29 -2.27 19.41 -12.89
CA LYS A 29 -0.81 19.60 -12.93
C LYS A 29 -0.24 19.33 -14.33
N TYR A 30 -0.61 18.21 -14.95
CA TYR A 30 -0.02 17.80 -16.23
C TYR A 30 -0.78 18.32 -17.45
N ASN A 31 -2.04 18.71 -17.30
CA ASN A 31 -2.81 19.39 -18.34
C ASN A 31 -3.73 20.47 -17.74
N PRO A 32 -3.21 21.70 -17.54
CA PRO A 32 -3.97 22.83 -16.99
C PRO A 32 -5.14 23.31 -17.88
N ALA A 33 -5.34 22.76 -19.08
CA ALA A 33 -6.47 23.09 -19.93
C ALA A 33 -7.71 22.25 -19.64
N LEU A 34 -7.59 21.09 -18.95
CA LEU A 34 -8.73 20.22 -18.67
C LEU A 34 -9.69 20.84 -17.66
N SER A 35 -10.96 20.95 -18.02
CA SER A 35 -12.02 21.29 -17.07
C SER A 35 -12.33 20.08 -16.18
N VAL A 36 -12.03 20.20 -14.88
CA VAL A 36 -12.19 19.13 -13.89
C VAL A 36 -13.13 19.59 -12.79
N LEU A 37 -14.13 18.76 -12.46
CA LEU A 37 -15.07 18.97 -11.37
C LEU A 37 -14.94 17.85 -10.33
N ILE A 38 -14.86 18.22 -9.05
CA ILE A 38 -15.10 17.33 -7.90
C ILE A 38 -16.48 17.67 -7.31
N ILE A 39 -17.32 16.65 -7.15
CA ILE A 39 -18.58 16.71 -6.41
C ILE A 39 -18.41 15.94 -5.10
N GLU A 40 -18.53 16.64 -3.98
CA GLU A 40 -18.39 16.09 -2.63
C GLU A 40 -19.67 16.34 -1.84
N LYS A 41 -20.18 15.29 -1.19
CA LYS A 41 -21.46 15.33 -0.47
C LYS A 41 -21.33 16.04 0.89
N GLU A 42 -20.15 15.98 1.50
CA GLU A 42 -19.88 16.55 2.82
C GLU A 42 -19.25 17.94 2.69
N LYS A 43 -19.20 18.65 3.81
CA LYS A 43 -18.43 19.89 3.95
C LYS A 43 -17.11 19.57 4.61
N PHE A 44 -16.01 20.06 4.06
CA PHE A 44 -14.67 19.91 4.61
C PHE A 44 -14.32 21.08 5.54
N PRO A 45 -13.48 20.87 6.57
CA PRO A 45 -12.90 19.58 6.96
C PRO A 45 -13.94 18.62 7.57
N ARG A 46 -13.78 17.31 7.31
CA ARG A 46 -14.68 16.26 7.84
C ARG A 46 -13.93 15.07 8.43
N GLU A 47 -14.46 14.51 9.51
CA GLU A 47 -13.90 13.32 10.15
C GLU A 47 -13.97 12.08 9.24
N HIS A 48 -12.92 11.26 9.28
CA HIS A 48 -12.88 9.97 8.58
C HIS A 48 -11.81 9.06 9.21
N VAL A 49 -12.09 7.77 9.38
CA VAL A 49 -11.11 6.80 9.89
C VAL A 49 -10.08 6.41 8.83
N GLY A 50 -8.88 6.02 9.25
CA GLY A 50 -7.79 5.62 8.36
C GLY A 50 -6.67 6.65 8.37
N GLU A 51 -6.03 6.79 9.52
CA GLU A 51 -5.04 7.84 9.80
C GLU A 51 -3.60 7.40 9.54
N SER A 52 -3.32 6.09 9.51
CA SER A 52 -1.95 5.60 9.36
C SER A 52 -1.53 5.47 7.91
N GLN A 53 -0.48 6.18 7.47
CA GLN A 53 0.04 6.10 6.10
C GLN A 53 1.16 5.08 5.93
N LEU A 54 1.55 4.82 4.68
CA LEU A 54 2.77 4.10 4.29
C LEU A 54 3.65 5.01 3.42
N PRO A 55 4.99 4.80 3.40
CA PRO A 55 5.91 5.70 2.69
C PRO A 55 5.63 5.86 1.19
N GLY A 56 4.98 4.88 0.56
CA GLY A 56 4.62 4.94 -0.86
C GLY A 56 3.71 6.12 -1.23
N ILE A 57 2.98 6.70 -0.26
CA ILE A 57 2.14 7.89 -0.47
C ILE A 57 3.01 9.14 -0.64
N SER A 58 4.12 9.25 0.08
CA SER A 58 4.98 10.44 0.15
C SER A 58 5.45 10.90 -1.23
N ALA A 59 5.87 9.96 -2.10
CA ALA A 59 6.29 10.26 -3.46
C ALA A 59 5.14 10.78 -4.34
N ILE A 60 3.90 10.34 -4.09
CA ILE A 60 2.72 10.82 -4.83
C ILE A 60 2.35 12.23 -4.36
N LEU A 61 2.49 12.54 -3.07
CA LEU A 61 2.25 13.89 -2.56
C LEU A 61 3.27 14.90 -3.09
N ASP A 62 4.54 14.50 -3.19
CA ASP A 62 5.58 15.29 -3.85
C ASP A 62 5.26 15.49 -5.34
N GLU A 63 4.87 14.41 -6.05
CA GLU A 63 4.43 14.50 -7.44
C GLU A 63 3.19 15.38 -7.61
N MET A 64 2.22 15.38 -6.69
CA MET A 64 1.08 16.30 -6.75
C MET A 64 1.53 17.75 -6.59
N GLY A 65 2.64 18.00 -5.87
CA GLY A 65 3.06 19.34 -5.45
C GLY A 65 2.42 19.78 -4.13
N VAL A 66 1.89 18.83 -3.34
CA VAL A 66 1.21 19.10 -2.06
C VAL A 66 2.06 18.74 -0.85
N TRP A 67 3.23 18.14 -1.06
CA TRP A 67 4.13 17.67 0.00
C TRP A 67 4.37 18.72 1.08
N GLU A 68 4.82 19.93 0.71
CA GLU A 68 5.16 20.97 1.69
C GLU A 68 3.98 21.35 2.60
N LYS A 69 2.74 21.35 2.06
CA LYS A 69 1.53 21.65 2.85
C LYS A 69 1.20 20.54 3.83
N VAL A 70 1.34 19.28 3.41
CA VAL A 70 1.13 18.11 4.27
C VAL A 70 2.21 18.04 5.35
N GLU A 71 3.46 18.35 5.00
CA GLU A 71 4.55 18.42 5.96
C GLU A 71 4.27 19.53 6.99
N ALA A 72 3.92 20.74 6.53
CA ALA A 72 3.62 21.89 7.38
C ALA A 72 2.44 21.68 8.34
N ALA A 73 1.54 20.72 8.06
CA ALA A 73 0.46 20.34 8.96
C ALA A 73 0.95 19.68 10.27
N ASN A 74 2.25 19.39 10.36
CA ASN A 74 2.92 18.89 11.56
C ASN A 74 2.35 17.57 12.11
N PHE A 75 1.85 16.71 11.23
CA PHE A 75 1.43 15.35 11.58
C PHE A 75 2.59 14.52 12.14
N PRO A 76 2.37 13.63 13.13
CA PRO A 76 3.38 12.69 13.60
C PRO A 76 4.05 11.93 12.45
N VAL A 77 5.38 11.87 12.45
CA VAL A 77 6.14 11.13 11.45
C VAL A 77 6.10 9.65 11.80
N LYS A 78 5.55 8.83 10.91
CA LYS A 78 5.53 7.37 11.08
C LYS A 78 6.79 6.76 10.47
N ILE A 79 7.63 6.17 11.32
CA ILE A 79 8.83 5.44 10.87
C ILE A 79 8.60 3.93 10.77
N GLY A 80 7.51 3.42 11.35
CA GLY A 80 7.27 1.99 11.44
C GLY A 80 5.99 1.60 12.17
N ALA A 81 5.96 0.37 12.63
CA ALA A 81 4.89 -0.25 13.39
C ALA A 81 5.47 -1.07 14.55
N ASN A 82 4.77 -1.10 15.68
CA ASN A 82 5.05 -1.95 16.83
C ASN A 82 3.84 -2.86 17.05
N LEU A 83 4.07 -4.17 17.01
CA LEU A 83 3.02 -5.16 16.91
C LEU A 83 3.13 -6.23 18.00
N THR A 84 2.00 -6.75 18.49
CA THR A 84 1.93 -8.08 19.09
C THR A 84 1.07 -8.96 18.20
N TRP A 85 1.57 -10.12 17.78
CA TRP A 85 0.83 -11.03 16.90
C TRP A 85 1.32 -12.47 17.01
N GLY A 86 0.40 -13.44 16.91
CA GLY A 86 0.73 -14.86 16.97
C GLY A 86 0.80 -15.44 18.39
N LYS A 87 1.07 -16.75 18.46
CA LYS A 87 0.91 -17.59 19.67
C LYS A 87 1.83 -17.25 20.84
N ALA A 88 2.95 -16.57 20.60
CA ALA A 88 3.94 -16.27 21.62
C ALA A 88 3.69 -14.92 22.33
N GLY A 89 2.75 -14.09 21.84
CA GLY A 89 2.56 -12.73 22.36
C GLY A 89 3.79 -11.83 22.17
N ASP A 90 4.72 -12.22 21.29
CA ASP A 90 5.97 -11.49 21.06
C ASP A 90 5.67 -10.07 20.57
N ASN A 91 6.29 -9.09 21.22
CA ASN A 91 6.32 -7.72 20.76
C ASN A 91 7.43 -7.56 19.70
N TRP A 92 7.08 -7.03 18.54
CA TRP A 92 8.00 -6.85 17.42
C TRP A 92 7.85 -5.49 16.77
N GLU A 93 8.99 -4.94 16.36
CA GLU A 93 9.08 -3.65 15.69
C GLU A 93 9.43 -3.88 14.23
N PHE A 94 8.75 -3.14 13.38
CA PHE A 94 8.97 -3.12 11.95
C PHE A 94 9.11 -1.67 11.50
N ASP A 95 10.32 -1.30 11.11
CA ASP A 95 10.65 0.05 10.68
C ASP A 95 10.87 0.13 9.17
N PHE A 96 10.30 1.16 8.55
CA PHE A 96 10.63 1.59 7.20
C PHE A 96 11.94 2.37 7.16
N TYR A 97 12.27 3.06 8.26
CA TYR A 97 13.47 3.86 8.44
C TYR A 97 14.05 3.63 9.84
N PRO A 98 15.37 3.34 9.99
CA PRO A 98 15.95 3.01 11.29
C PRO A 98 15.77 4.13 12.31
N ALA A 99 15.23 3.80 13.49
CA ALA A 99 14.98 4.77 14.55
C ALA A 99 16.25 5.48 15.04
N GLU A 100 17.36 4.77 15.09
CA GLU A 100 18.67 5.29 15.50
C GLU A 100 19.33 6.23 14.47
N GLU A 101 18.89 6.18 13.22
CA GLU A 101 19.33 7.08 12.14
C GLU A 101 18.38 8.27 11.96
N PHE A 102 17.28 8.32 12.73
CA PHE A 102 16.31 9.40 12.65
C PHE A 102 16.86 10.66 13.29
N VAL A 103 16.79 11.77 12.57
CA VAL A 103 17.23 13.09 13.03
C VAL A 103 16.09 14.08 12.92
N ASP A 104 16.04 15.02 13.86
CA ASP A 104 15.04 16.08 13.81
C ASP A 104 15.34 17.06 12.68
N GLU A 105 14.31 17.37 11.90
CA GLU A 105 14.37 18.31 10.80
C GLU A 105 13.36 19.44 11.04
N PRO A 106 13.72 20.70 10.78
CA PRO A 106 12.75 21.80 10.76
C PRO A 106 11.62 21.50 9.78
N ARG A 107 10.39 21.87 10.16
CA ARG A 107 9.19 21.64 9.36
C ARG A 107 8.67 22.96 8.75
N PRO A 108 8.26 23.00 7.47
CA PRO A 108 8.16 21.87 6.55
C PRO A 108 9.53 21.37 6.05
N ALA A 109 9.75 20.05 6.14
CA ALA A 109 10.93 19.39 5.57
C ALA A 109 10.73 19.09 4.07
N LYS A 110 11.81 19.06 3.29
CA LYS A 110 11.76 18.68 1.87
C LYS A 110 11.57 17.16 1.70
N PHE A 111 11.09 16.73 0.53
CA PHE A 111 11.01 15.31 0.17
C PHE A 111 12.39 14.73 -0.21
N GLU A 112 13.29 14.72 0.77
CA GLU A 112 14.69 14.31 0.67
C GLU A 112 15.10 13.49 1.90
N GLY A 113 16.26 12.82 1.84
CA GLY A 113 16.79 12.06 2.99
C GLY A 113 15.77 11.09 3.61
N GLN A 114 15.62 11.17 4.94
CA GLN A 114 14.72 10.30 5.70
C GLN A 114 13.25 10.42 5.27
N ARG A 115 12.79 11.59 4.80
CA ARG A 115 11.39 11.80 4.37
C ARG A 115 10.97 10.99 3.16
N ARG A 116 11.93 10.46 2.38
CA ARG A 116 11.68 9.52 1.28
C ARG A 116 11.31 8.11 1.76
N HIS A 117 11.55 7.81 3.04
CA HIS A 117 11.41 6.49 3.63
C HIS A 117 10.42 6.47 4.80
N THR A 118 9.92 7.62 5.24
CA THR A 118 8.91 7.75 6.30
C THR A 118 7.52 8.07 5.74
N ALA A 119 6.50 7.98 6.60
CA ALA A 119 5.12 8.37 6.32
C ALA A 119 4.59 9.28 7.45
N PHE A 120 3.29 9.56 7.47
CA PHE A 120 2.62 10.30 8.54
C PHE A 120 1.50 9.50 9.21
N GLN A 121 1.23 9.81 10.47
CA GLN A 121 -0.08 9.54 11.09
C GLN A 121 -0.91 10.81 10.94
N VAL A 122 -1.99 10.78 10.15
CA VAL A 122 -2.71 11.98 9.76
C VAL A 122 -4.09 12.08 10.39
N GLU A 123 -4.44 13.26 10.87
CA GLU A 123 -5.83 13.59 11.11
C GLU A 123 -6.54 13.80 9.78
N ARG A 124 -7.46 12.90 9.42
CA ARG A 124 -8.07 12.87 8.08
C ARG A 124 -8.88 14.12 7.75
N ALA A 125 -9.45 14.79 8.73
CA ALA A 125 -10.16 16.05 8.50
C ALA A 125 -9.23 17.14 7.94
N ILE A 126 -8.01 17.24 8.48
CA ILE A 126 -6.98 18.19 8.04
C ILE A 126 -6.33 17.70 6.73
N TYR A 127 -5.95 16.42 6.67
CA TYR A 127 -5.27 15.86 5.51
C TYR A 127 -6.14 15.90 4.25
N ASP A 128 -7.39 15.45 4.33
CA ASP A 128 -8.30 15.46 3.18
C ASP A 128 -8.58 16.89 2.70
N ASP A 129 -8.73 17.86 3.61
CA ASP A 129 -8.90 19.27 3.26
C ASP A 129 -7.67 19.85 2.56
N ILE A 130 -6.45 19.60 3.06
CA ILE A 130 -5.22 20.03 2.38
C ILE A 130 -5.18 19.52 0.93
N LEU A 131 -5.53 18.25 0.71
CA LEU A 131 -5.55 17.67 -0.63
C LEU A 131 -6.65 18.29 -1.51
N LEU A 132 -7.87 18.46 -0.98
CA LEU A 132 -9.00 19.00 -1.73
C LEU A 132 -8.76 20.47 -2.11
N ARG A 133 -8.27 21.29 -1.18
CA ARG A 133 -7.93 22.70 -1.44
C ARG A 133 -6.77 22.82 -2.40
N HIS A 134 -5.77 21.94 -2.34
CA HIS A 134 -4.71 21.93 -3.34
C HIS A 134 -5.23 21.62 -4.75
N ALA A 135 -6.14 20.65 -4.90
CA ALA A 135 -6.78 20.39 -6.19
C ALA A 135 -7.55 21.63 -6.70
N GLN A 136 -8.26 22.33 -5.80
CA GLN A 136 -8.97 23.57 -6.10
C GLN A 136 -8.02 24.69 -6.56
N GLU A 137 -6.90 24.88 -5.87
CA GLU A 137 -5.86 25.86 -6.23
C GLU A 137 -5.23 25.59 -7.61
N LEU A 138 -5.13 24.32 -8.02
CA LEU A 138 -4.70 23.93 -9.37
C LEU A 138 -5.76 24.21 -10.45
N GLY A 139 -6.93 24.74 -10.08
CA GLY A 139 -8.02 25.12 -10.98
C GLY A 139 -9.09 24.05 -11.17
N THR A 140 -9.17 23.06 -10.27
CA THR A 140 -10.32 22.15 -10.21
C THR A 140 -11.52 22.89 -9.63
N GLU A 141 -12.69 22.75 -10.23
CA GLU A 141 -13.93 23.19 -9.59
C GLU A 141 -14.32 22.19 -8.50
N VAL A 142 -14.54 22.67 -7.27
CA VAL A 142 -14.94 21.82 -6.14
C VAL A 142 -16.31 22.27 -5.67
N ARG A 143 -17.27 21.34 -5.66
CA ARG A 143 -18.62 21.53 -5.13
C ARG A 143 -18.83 20.62 -3.93
N GLU A 144 -18.67 21.19 -2.75
CA GLU A 144 -19.01 20.56 -1.47
C GLU A 144 -20.52 20.60 -1.21
N GLU A 145 -21.00 19.86 -0.20
CA GLU A 145 -22.42 19.78 0.15
C GLU A 145 -23.33 19.46 -1.05
N THR A 146 -22.78 18.75 -2.04
CA THR A 146 -23.42 18.49 -3.33
C THR A 146 -23.59 16.99 -3.53
N MET A 147 -24.84 16.54 -3.57
CA MET A 147 -25.16 15.12 -3.74
C MET A 147 -25.50 14.79 -5.20
N VAL A 148 -24.85 13.77 -5.75
CA VAL A 148 -25.27 13.12 -7.00
C VAL A 148 -26.45 12.19 -6.69
N ALA A 149 -27.63 12.50 -7.24
CA ALA A 149 -28.86 11.75 -7.01
C ALA A 149 -29.02 10.59 -8.00
N GLU A 150 -28.58 10.76 -9.24
CA GLU A 150 -28.74 9.76 -10.29
C GLU A 150 -27.54 9.77 -11.26
N ILE A 151 -27.15 8.56 -11.68
CA ILE A 151 -26.17 8.33 -12.75
C ILE A 151 -26.92 8.00 -14.03
N MET A 152 -26.88 8.92 -14.98
CA MET A 152 -27.45 8.75 -16.31
C MET A 152 -26.49 7.92 -17.16
N ARG A 153 -27.02 6.91 -17.85
CA ARG A 153 -26.22 5.91 -18.58
C ARG A 153 -26.97 5.40 -19.80
N GLU A 154 -26.21 5.10 -20.85
CA GLU A 154 -26.69 4.57 -22.12
C GLU A 154 -25.59 3.67 -22.69
N ASP A 155 -25.96 2.47 -23.17
CA ASP A 155 -25.05 1.51 -23.82
C ASP A 155 -23.72 1.24 -23.08
N GLY A 156 -23.76 1.21 -21.74
CA GLY A 156 -22.57 0.95 -20.91
C GLY A 156 -21.63 2.14 -20.71
N ARG A 157 -22.02 3.31 -21.21
CA ARG A 157 -21.40 4.62 -20.98
C ARG A 157 -22.20 5.43 -19.96
N ILE A 158 -21.55 6.36 -19.29
CA ILE A 158 -22.21 7.39 -18.47
C ILE A 158 -22.44 8.62 -19.33
N THR A 159 -23.65 9.18 -19.30
CA THR A 159 -24.04 10.36 -20.08
C THR A 159 -24.20 11.61 -19.22
N GLY A 160 -24.32 11.47 -17.89
CA GLY A 160 -24.46 12.60 -16.97
C GLY A 160 -24.62 12.20 -15.51
N PHE A 161 -24.39 13.17 -14.63
CA PHE A 161 -24.78 13.13 -13.24
C PHE A 161 -25.93 14.09 -13.02
N LYS A 162 -27.06 13.59 -12.50
CA LYS A 162 -28.13 14.45 -12.02
C LYS A 162 -27.93 14.70 -10.54
N LEU A 163 -27.76 15.97 -10.17
CA LEU A 163 -27.58 16.39 -8.78
C LEU A 163 -28.93 16.43 -8.06
N ALA A 164 -28.90 16.40 -6.73
CA ALA A 164 -30.09 16.54 -5.90
C ALA A 164 -30.81 17.89 -6.10
N SER A 165 -30.09 18.93 -6.56
CA SER A 165 -30.65 20.22 -6.97
C SER A 165 -31.49 20.16 -8.26
N GLY A 166 -31.43 19.05 -9.00
CA GLY A 166 -32.02 18.90 -10.33
C GLY A 166 -31.08 19.29 -11.48
N GLU A 167 -29.94 19.91 -11.18
CA GLU A 167 -28.90 20.24 -12.16
C GLU A 167 -28.31 18.97 -12.79
N THR A 168 -28.01 19.03 -14.08
CA THR A 168 -27.31 17.94 -14.80
C THR A 168 -25.89 18.37 -15.15
N ILE A 169 -24.93 17.52 -14.78
CA ILE A 169 -23.51 17.66 -15.11
C ILE A 169 -23.15 16.62 -16.17
N THR A 170 -22.49 17.03 -17.24
CA THR A 170 -21.97 16.14 -18.28
C THR A 170 -20.46 16.19 -18.32
N ALA A 171 -19.82 15.08 -18.68
CA ALA A 171 -18.37 15.03 -18.84
C ALA A 171 -17.91 14.01 -19.88
N LYS A 172 -16.68 14.16 -20.36
CA LYS A 172 -16.05 13.12 -21.21
C LYS A 172 -15.65 11.91 -20.39
N HIS A 173 -15.09 12.10 -19.19
CA HIS A 173 -14.70 11.05 -18.26
C HIS A 173 -15.39 11.21 -16.89
N TYR A 174 -15.77 10.09 -16.29
CA TYR A 174 -16.41 10.04 -14.98
C TYR A 174 -15.60 9.18 -14.00
N VAL A 175 -15.28 9.69 -12.82
CA VAL A 175 -14.44 8.98 -11.85
C VAL A 175 -15.20 8.75 -10.55
N ASP A 176 -15.24 7.49 -10.11
CA ASP A 176 -15.77 7.09 -8.83
C ASP A 176 -14.65 7.06 -7.78
N ALA A 177 -14.57 8.13 -7.00
CA ALA A 177 -13.75 8.22 -5.80
C ALA A 177 -14.64 8.29 -4.53
N SER A 178 -15.88 7.78 -4.60
CA SER A 178 -16.89 7.90 -3.53
C SER A 178 -16.67 6.93 -2.35
N GLY A 179 -15.48 6.34 -2.24
CA GLY A 179 -15.14 5.37 -1.21
C GLY A 179 -15.96 4.08 -1.31
N HIS A 180 -16.20 3.44 -0.17
CA HIS A 180 -17.04 2.23 -0.04
C HIS A 180 -18.48 2.37 -0.60
N VAL A 181 -18.96 3.60 -0.85
CA VAL A 181 -20.25 3.82 -1.51
C VAL A 181 -20.19 3.31 -2.95
N GLY A 182 -19.07 3.48 -3.67
CA GLY A 182 -18.92 2.98 -5.05
C GLY A 182 -20.12 3.30 -5.93
N LEU A 183 -20.45 4.59 -6.03
CA LEU A 183 -21.66 5.09 -6.66
C LEU A 183 -21.74 4.69 -8.15
N LEU A 184 -20.65 4.86 -8.91
CA LEU A 184 -20.61 4.44 -10.31
C LEU A 184 -20.46 2.93 -10.42
N ARG A 185 -19.71 2.28 -9.52
CA ARG A 185 -19.63 0.81 -9.46
C ARG A 185 -21.03 0.18 -9.42
N ARG A 186 -21.89 0.65 -8.50
CA ARG A 186 -23.27 0.18 -8.36
C ARG A 186 -24.11 0.56 -9.59
N ALA A 187 -24.01 1.83 -10.02
CA ALA A 187 -24.75 2.30 -11.19
C ALA A 187 -24.35 1.61 -12.49
N MET A 188 -23.14 1.07 -12.63
CA MET A 188 -22.71 0.35 -13.83
C MET A 188 -22.86 -1.17 -13.70
N GLY A 189 -23.53 -1.65 -12.65
CA GLY A 189 -23.78 -3.08 -12.43
C GLY A 189 -22.50 -3.88 -12.20
N VAL A 190 -21.44 -3.24 -11.71
CA VAL A 190 -20.16 -3.91 -11.45
C VAL A 190 -20.27 -4.71 -10.16
N GLU A 191 -20.24 -6.03 -10.30
CA GLU A 191 -20.16 -6.95 -9.18
C GLU A 191 -18.89 -6.71 -8.35
N SER A 192 -19.00 -6.90 -7.05
CA SER A 192 -17.88 -6.86 -6.12
C SER A 192 -17.88 -8.11 -5.27
N LYS A 193 -16.70 -8.71 -5.07
CA LYS A 193 -16.53 -9.92 -4.27
C LYS A 193 -15.91 -9.54 -2.93
N ALA A 194 -16.53 -9.97 -1.85
CA ALA A 194 -15.99 -9.84 -0.50
C ALA A 194 -15.48 -11.20 0.00
N PRO A 195 -14.22 -11.32 0.42
CA PRO A 195 -13.72 -12.56 1.05
C PRO A 195 -14.49 -12.82 2.35
N LYS A 196 -14.91 -14.07 2.56
CA LYS A 196 -15.72 -14.41 3.75
C LYS A 196 -14.92 -14.31 5.04
N GLU A 197 -13.61 -14.58 4.93
CA GLU A 197 -12.65 -14.67 6.03
C GLU A 197 -12.29 -13.30 6.60
N LEU A 198 -12.55 -12.20 5.86
CA LEU A 198 -12.28 -10.82 6.30
C LEU A 198 -13.57 -10.05 6.60
N ARG A 199 -14.65 -10.75 6.97
CA ARG A 199 -15.90 -10.11 7.40
C ARG A 199 -15.78 -9.57 8.82
N ASN A 200 -15.12 -8.44 8.93
CA ASN A 200 -14.80 -7.81 10.19
C ASN A 200 -15.74 -6.62 10.50
N VAL A 201 -15.84 -6.29 11.78
CA VAL A 201 -16.40 -5.04 12.30
C VAL A 201 -15.27 -4.26 12.99
N ALA A 202 -15.35 -2.94 12.92
CA ALA A 202 -14.46 -2.03 13.62
C ALA A 202 -15.27 -1.13 14.55
N PHE A 203 -14.74 -0.89 15.74
CA PHE A 203 -15.27 0.04 16.73
C PHE A 203 -14.14 0.94 17.21
N TRP A 204 -14.31 2.26 17.20
CA TRP A 204 -13.22 3.15 17.59
C TRP A 204 -13.68 4.44 18.25
N ASP A 205 -12.74 5.07 18.92
CA ASP A 205 -12.89 6.36 19.58
C ASP A 205 -11.59 7.17 19.44
N TYR A 206 -11.71 8.47 19.67
CA TYR A 206 -10.59 9.37 19.77
C TYR A 206 -10.40 9.78 21.22
N TRP A 207 -9.15 9.93 21.62
CA TRP A 207 -8.76 10.23 22.99
C TRP A 207 -7.90 11.48 23.00
N ASP A 208 -8.32 12.48 23.77
CA ASP A 208 -7.51 13.66 24.05
C ASP A 208 -6.67 13.45 25.31
N ASN A 209 -5.50 14.07 25.37
CA ASN A 209 -4.48 13.89 26.41
C ASN A 209 -3.95 12.44 26.53
N ALA A 210 -3.93 11.69 25.41
CA ALA A 210 -3.26 10.40 25.33
C ALA A 210 -1.74 10.55 25.26
N LYS A 211 -1.01 9.72 26.03
CA LYS A 211 0.46 9.73 25.99
C LYS A 211 0.98 9.00 24.76
N TRP A 212 2.13 9.44 24.26
CA TRP A 212 2.86 8.69 23.25
C TRP A 212 3.57 7.51 23.90
N LYS A 213 3.45 6.31 23.32
CA LYS A 213 4.16 5.13 23.79
C LYS A 213 5.65 5.18 23.44
N VAL A 214 5.95 5.71 22.26
CA VAL A 214 7.31 5.86 21.72
C VAL A 214 7.40 7.22 21.06
N GLU A 215 8.33 8.02 21.56
CA GLU A 215 8.76 9.29 20.97
C GLU A 215 10.19 9.10 20.45
N ILE A 216 10.38 9.30 19.15
CA ILE A 216 11.69 9.25 18.49
C ILE A 216 11.97 10.64 17.99
N GLY A 217 13.01 11.27 18.53
CA GLY A 217 13.26 12.71 18.32
C GLY A 217 12.03 13.55 18.71
N ASN A 218 11.79 14.61 17.95
CA ASN A 218 10.66 15.53 18.11
C ASN A 218 9.55 15.23 17.10
N GLY A 219 8.78 14.17 17.37
CA GLY A 219 7.51 13.91 16.67
C GLY A 219 7.48 12.70 15.74
N ALA A 220 8.50 11.82 15.75
CA ALA A 220 8.40 10.52 15.10
C ALA A 220 7.89 9.41 16.04
N THR A 221 7.20 8.44 15.45
CA THR A 221 6.50 7.38 16.19
C THR A 221 6.28 6.12 15.33
N ARG A 222 5.69 5.11 15.97
CA ARG A 222 5.20 3.87 15.34
C ARG A 222 3.69 3.76 15.54
N VAL A 223 3.00 3.14 14.59
CA VAL A 223 1.62 2.65 14.86
C VAL A 223 1.69 1.45 15.79
N PHE A 224 0.78 1.37 16.76
CA PHE A 224 0.67 0.20 17.63
C PHE A 224 -0.48 -0.69 17.18
N VAL A 225 -0.18 -1.97 17.02
CA VAL A 225 -1.16 -3.01 16.72
C VAL A 225 -1.03 -4.09 17.79
N ARG A 226 -2.11 -4.45 18.45
CA ARG A 226 -2.09 -5.48 19.48
C ARG A 226 -3.11 -6.57 19.17
N SER A 227 -2.63 -7.81 19.06
CA SER A 227 -3.51 -8.95 18.88
C SER A 227 -4.26 -9.25 20.18
N LEU A 228 -5.57 -9.45 20.04
CA LEU A 228 -6.46 -9.97 21.08
C LEU A 228 -6.88 -11.41 20.72
N PRO A 229 -7.37 -12.21 21.69
CA PRO A 229 -7.84 -13.57 21.41
C PRO A 229 -8.92 -13.66 20.31
N PHE A 230 -9.70 -12.59 20.13
CA PHE A 230 -10.84 -12.52 19.22
C PHE A 230 -10.70 -11.46 18.13
N GLY A 231 -9.56 -10.79 18.01
CA GLY A 231 -9.43 -9.61 17.19
C GLY A 231 -8.10 -8.91 17.38
N TRP A 232 -8.08 -7.60 17.24
CA TRP A 232 -6.92 -6.77 17.53
C TRP A 232 -7.33 -5.33 17.74
N ILE A 233 -6.49 -4.57 18.42
CA ILE A 233 -6.68 -3.15 18.68
C ILE A 233 -5.54 -2.35 18.05
N TRP A 234 -5.86 -1.19 17.49
CA TRP A 234 -4.87 -0.20 17.08
C TRP A 234 -4.77 0.93 18.09
N PHE A 235 -3.58 1.52 18.18
CA PHE A 235 -3.36 2.83 18.79
C PHE A 235 -2.49 3.66 17.83
N ILE A 236 -3.03 4.80 17.40
CA ILE A 236 -2.40 5.72 16.45
C ILE A 236 -2.34 7.11 17.09
N PRO A 237 -1.14 7.63 17.42
CA PRO A 237 -1.00 9.03 17.81
C PRO A 237 -1.24 9.93 16.59
N LEU A 238 -2.17 10.89 16.70
CA LEU A 238 -2.55 11.82 15.63
C LEU A 238 -1.95 13.21 15.81
N GLY A 239 -1.50 13.53 17.02
CA GLY A 239 -0.86 14.78 17.37
C GLY A 239 -0.27 14.72 18.78
N PRO A 240 0.09 15.88 19.37
CA PRO A 240 0.70 15.93 20.71
C PRO A 240 -0.16 15.33 21.82
N SER A 241 -1.50 15.42 21.71
CA SER A 241 -2.44 14.92 22.73
C SER A 241 -3.50 13.97 22.19
N ARG A 242 -3.84 14.04 20.89
CA ARG A 242 -4.92 13.26 20.28
C ARG A 242 -4.43 11.91 19.78
N ALA A 243 -5.13 10.83 20.14
CA ALA A 243 -4.89 9.49 19.63
C ALA A 243 -6.18 8.81 19.14
N SER A 244 -6.06 8.00 18.10
CA SER A 244 -7.11 7.13 17.57
C SER A 244 -6.90 5.72 18.09
N VAL A 245 -7.95 5.15 18.68
CA VAL A 245 -7.91 3.82 19.29
C VAL A 245 -9.12 3.03 18.84
N GLY A 246 -8.89 1.86 18.26
CA GLY A 246 -9.98 1.07 17.70
C GLY A 246 -9.77 -0.42 17.72
N LEU A 247 -10.85 -1.13 17.99
CA LEU A 247 -10.97 -2.58 18.01
C LEU A 247 -11.47 -3.08 16.66
N ILE A 248 -10.84 -4.13 16.14
CA ILE A 248 -11.35 -4.95 15.04
C ILE A 248 -11.55 -6.38 15.50
N CYS A 249 -12.69 -6.95 15.16
CA CYS A 249 -12.99 -8.36 15.39
C CYS A 249 -13.88 -8.94 14.28
N PRO A 250 -13.93 -10.28 14.13
CA PRO A 250 -14.87 -10.92 13.21
C PRO A 250 -16.32 -10.57 13.53
N SER A 251 -17.13 -10.36 12.48
CA SER A 251 -18.54 -10.03 12.63
C SER A 251 -19.33 -11.11 13.36
N GLU A 252 -18.93 -12.38 13.25
CA GLU A 252 -19.57 -13.50 13.94
C GLU A 252 -19.27 -13.46 15.44
N HIS A 253 -18.02 -13.20 15.82
CA HIS A 253 -17.66 -13.01 17.23
C HIS A 253 -18.46 -11.89 17.89
N TYR A 254 -18.61 -10.75 17.21
CA TYR A 254 -19.42 -9.64 17.73
C TYR A 254 -20.90 -10.03 17.93
N LYS A 255 -21.48 -10.79 16.99
CA LYS A 255 -22.87 -11.27 17.11
C LYS A 255 -23.02 -12.25 18.27
N ASP A 256 -22.07 -13.16 18.46
CA ASP A 256 -22.11 -14.18 19.52
C ASP A 256 -21.99 -13.56 20.91
N LYS A 257 -21.17 -12.50 21.05
CA LYS A 257 -21.04 -11.73 22.30
C LYS A 257 -22.34 -11.00 22.67
N ASN A 258 -23.09 -10.53 21.67
CA ASN A 258 -24.35 -9.80 21.85
C ASN A 258 -24.25 -8.61 22.83
N LEU A 259 -23.11 -7.90 22.79
CA LEU A 259 -22.84 -6.70 23.59
C LEU A 259 -23.06 -5.42 22.78
N PRO A 260 -23.42 -4.30 23.44
CA PRO A 260 -23.28 -2.98 22.85
C PRO A 260 -21.83 -2.73 22.38
N PRO A 261 -21.61 -2.02 21.24
CA PRO A 261 -20.27 -1.74 20.71
C PRO A 261 -19.29 -1.15 21.72
N HIS A 262 -19.75 -0.23 22.57
CA HIS A 262 -18.91 0.46 23.55
C HIS A 262 -18.43 -0.49 24.68
N GLU A 263 -19.24 -1.49 25.05
CA GLU A 263 -18.84 -2.47 26.06
C GLU A 263 -17.77 -3.42 25.52
N LEU A 264 -17.94 -3.92 24.28
CA LEU A 264 -16.92 -4.77 23.66
C LEU A 264 -15.61 -4.01 23.40
N TYR A 265 -15.69 -2.74 23.00
CA TYR A 265 -14.52 -1.86 22.89
C TYR A 265 -13.81 -1.69 24.24
N LYS A 266 -14.56 -1.49 25.32
CA LYS A 266 -14.01 -1.40 26.68
C LYS A 266 -13.37 -2.72 27.13
N GLU A 267 -14.01 -3.87 26.89
CA GLU A 267 -13.41 -5.20 27.17
C GLU A 267 -12.05 -5.34 26.46
N ALA A 268 -11.95 -4.91 25.20
CA ALA A 268 -10.71 -4.95 24.45
C ALA A 268 -9.61 -4.05 25.03
N LEU A 269 -9.95 -2.83 25.49
CA LEU A 269 -9.00 -1.94 26.15
C LEU A 269 -8.47 -2.55 27.45
N GLU A 270 -9.34 -3.13 28.26
CA GLU A 270 -8.98 -3.78 29.54
C GLU A 270 -8.04 -4.98 29.34
N MET A 271 -8.12 -5.66 28.19
CA MET A 271 -7.22 -6.77 27.83
C MET A 271 -5.83 -6.31 27.36
N GLU A 272 -5.68 -5.03 26.97
CA GLU A 272 -4.40 -4.47 26.51
C GLU A 272 -3.88 -3.41 27.48
N PRO A 273 -3.20 -3.82 28.57
CA PRO A 273 -2.74 -2.91 29.63
C PRO A 273 -1.76 -1.86 29.10
N ASP A 274 -1.01 -2.21 28.04
CA ASP A 274 -0.07 -1.33 27.37
C ASP A 274 -0.75 -0.10 26.75
N ILE A 275 -1.93 -0.28 26.14
CA ILE A 275 -2.73 0.79 25.55
C ILE A 275 -3.52 1.50 26.65
N SER A 276 -4.14 0.76 27.56
CA SER A 276 -4.86 1.34 28.70
C SER A 276 -4.01 2.29 29.53
N ALA A 277 -2.72 1.98 29.74
CA ALA A 277 -1.80 2.86 30.45
C ALA A 277 -1.54 4.20 29.73
N LEU A 278 -1.59 4.24 28.40
CA LEU A 278 -1.44 5.47 27.60
C LEU A 278 -2.67 6.36 27.69
N LEU A 279 -3.82 5.75 27.99
CA LEU A 279 -5.12 6.40 28.08
C LEU A 279 -5.52 6.74 29.52
N ALA A 280 -4.71 6.40 30.52
CA ALA A 280 -5.07 6.54 31.94
C ALA A 280 -5.42 7.98 32.35
N ASP A 281 -4.73 8.98 31.76
CA ASP A 281 -4.97 10.41 31.98
C ASP A 281 -5.73 11.05 30.80
N ALA A 282 -6.15 10.24 29.82
CA ALA A 282 -6.79 10.69 28.60
C ALA A 282 -8.32 10.70 28.75
N THR A 283 -8.98 11.53 27.95
CA THR A 283 -10.44 11.62 27.91
C THR A 283 -10.95 11.17 26.55
N SER A 284 -11.85 10.18 26.56
CA SER A 284 -12.63 9.76 25.38
C SER A 284 -13.48 10.94 24.86
N GLU A 285 -13.36 11.26 23.58
CA GLU A 285 -14.16 12.31 22.92
C GLU A 285 -15.65 11.96 22.94
N LEU A 286 -15.98 10.66 22.87
CA LEU A 286 -17.36 10.15 22.85
C LEU A 286 -17.94 9.87 24.25
N LYS A 287 -17.16 10.11 25.31
CA LYS A 287 -17.55 9.97 26.73
C LYS A 287 -18.24 8.63 27.06
N GLY A 288 -17.84 7.56 26.38
CA GLY A 288 -18.34 6.20 26.61
C GLY A 288 -19.78 5.90 26.15
N ALA A 289 -20.52 6.86 25.57
CA ALA A 289 -21.94 6.66 25.22
C ALA A 289 -22.14 6.02 23.83
N SER A 290 -21.21 6.23 22.89
CA SER A 290 -21.26 5.61 21.56
C SER A 290 -19.90 5.67 20.89
N VAL A 291 -19.24 4.53 20.72
CA VAL A 291 -18.07 4.42 19.84
C VAL A 291 -18.50 4.50 18.37
N HIS A 292 -17.62 5.00 17.50
CA HIS A 292 -17.84 4.90 16.06
C HIS A 292 -17.81 3.44 15.61
N SER A 293 -18.47 3.13 14.49
CA SER A 293 -18.46 1.76 13.96
C SER A 293 -18.52 1.70 12.44
N THR A 294 -17.91 0.65 11.88
CA THR A 294 -18.02 0.28 10.46
C THR A 294 -17.87 -1.23 10.29
N LYS A 295 -18.23 -1.77 9.13
CA LYS A 295 -18.22 -3.22 8.87
C LYS A 295 -18.05 -3.56 7.39
N ASN A 296 -17.56 -4.76 7.12
CA ASN A 296 -17.53 -5.38 5.78
C ASN A 296 -16.89 -4.49 4.70
N TRP A 297 -15.73 -3.93 5.01
CA TRP A 297 -14.93 -3.11 4.09
C TRP A 297 -14.24 -3.94 3.01
N SER A 298 -13.87 -5.19 3.30
CA SER A 298 -13.07 -6.02 2.39
C SER A 298 -13.86 -6.37 1.13
N HIS A 299 -13.43 -5.86 -0.02
CA HIS A 299 -14.03 -6.21 -1.30
C HIS A 299 -13.12 -5.91 -2.50
N LEU A 300 -13.46 -6.53 -3.64
CA LEU A 300 -12.82 -6.28 -4.92
C LEU A 300 -13.86 -6.21 -6.04
N SER A 301 -13.93 -5.07 -6.72
CA SER A 301 -14.75 -4.87 -7.91
C SER A 301 -14.22 -5.70 -9.07
N GLN A 302 -15.12 -6.33 -9.83
CA GLN A 302 -14.76 -7.19 -10.97
C GLN A 302 -14.32 -6.40 -12.21
N ARG A 303 -14.60 -5.09 -12.24
CA ARG A 303 -14.19 -4.19 -13.31
C ARG A 303 -13.96 -2.79 -12.75
N LEU A 304 -12.84 -2.16 -13.07
CA LEU A 304 -12.41 -0.86 -12.56
C LEU A 304 -12.48 0.24 -13.61
N ALA A 305 -12.65 -0.10 -14.89
CA ALA A 305 -12.88 0.88 -15.94
C ALA A 305 -13.91 0.40 -16.96
N GLY A 306 -14.74 1.34 -17.42
CA GLY A 306 -15.55 1.20 -18.62
C GLY A 306 -15.08 2.16 -19.70
N GLU A 307 -15.92 2.40 -20.69
CA GLU A 307 -15.52 3.20 -21.85
C GLU A 307 -15.13 4.64 -21.48
N ASN A 308 -15.91 5.26 -20.59
CA ASN A 308 -15.71 6.64 -20.14
C ASN A 308 -15.81 6.82 -18.62
N TRP A 309 -15.68 5.74 -17.86
CA TRP A 309 -15.74 5.79 -16.39
C TRP A 309 -14.68 4.93 -15.72
N TRP A 310 -14.28 5.33 -14.52
CA TRP A 310 -13.16 4.78 -13.77
C TRP A 310 -13.52 4.61 -12.28
N LEU A 311 -13.10 3.53 -11.64
CA LEU A 311 -13.21 3.31 -10.19
C LEU A 311 -11.82 3.38 -9.59
N CYS A 312 -11.60 4.19 -8.55
CA CYS A 312 -10.33 4.28 -7.82
C CYS A 312 -10.54 4.43 -6.31
N GLY A 313 -9.51 4.12 -5.53
CA GLY A 313 -9.62 4.01 -4.08
C GLY A 313 -10.58 2.90 -3.67
N GLU A 314 -11.31 3.11 -2.57
CA GLU A 314 -12.15 2.05 -2.02
C GLU A 314 -13.30 1.65 -2.95
N SER A 315 -13.70 2.49 -3.93
CA SER A 315 -14.71 2.11 -4.93
C SER A 315 -14.22 0.93 -5.81
N ALA A 316 -12.90 0.86 -6.04
CA ALA A 316 -12.26 -0.25 -6.74
C ALA A 316 -12.12 -1.48 -5.85
N GLY A 317 -11.77 -1.27 -4.59
CA GLY A 317 -11.66 -2.33 -3.59
C GLY A 317 -10.82 -1.92 -2.39
N PHE A 318 -10.96 -2.70 -1.32
CA PHE A 318 -10.26 -2.50 -0.07
C PHE A 318 -9.96 -3.87 0.55
N ALA A 319 -8.79 -3.99 1.19
CA ALA A 319 -8.34 -5.25 1.78
C ALA A 319 -8.73 -5.33 3.26
N ASP A 320 -7.91 -4.79 4.14
CA ASP A 320 -8.13 -4.74 5.59
C ASP A 320 -7.22 -3.65 6.18
N PRO A 321 -7.62 -2.95 7.26
CA PRO A 321 -6.80 -1.88 7.82
C PRO A 321 -5.54 -2.36 8.56
N ILE A 322 -5.39 -3.66 8.84
CA ILE A 322 -4.27 -4.24 9.61
C ILE A 322 -2.87 -3.82 9.12
N LEU A 323 -2.73 -3.45 7.85
CA LEU A 323 -1.46 -3.05 7.25
C LEU A 323 -1.42 -1.60 6.77
N ALA A 324 -2.44 -0.79 7.08
CA ALA A 324 -2.50 0.62 6.70
C ALA A 324 -2.38 0.87 5.17
N ALA A 325 -2.76 -0.11 4.33
CA ALA A 325 -2.58 -0.02 2.88
C ALA A 325 -3.67 0.80 2.16
N GLY A 326 -4.80 1.07 2.81
CA GLY A 326 -5.99 1.70 2.20
C GLY A 326 -5.70 3.00 1.46
N MET A 327 -5.11 3.99 2.14
CA MET A 327 -4.74 5.27 1.51
C MET A 327 -3.69 5.09 0.40
N THR A 328 -2.79 4.12 0.55
CA THR A 328 -1.77 3.86 -0.46
C THR A 328 -2.39 3.31 -1.74
N LEU A 329 -3.36 2.39 -1.62
CA LEU A 329 -4.14 1.90 -2.76
C LEU A 329 -4.98 3.01 -3.39
N ALA A 330 -5.54 3.91 -2.58
CA ALA A 330 -6.29 5.07 -3.05
C ALA A 330 -5.45 6.01 -3.90
N HIS A 331 -4.31 6.47 -3.38
CA HIS A 331 -3.38 7.34 -4.09
C HIS A 331 -2.83 6.70 -5.37
N ASN A 332 -2.40 5.43 -5.31
CA ASN A 332 -1.83 4.75 -6.47
C ASN A 332 -2.84 4.51 -7.59
N SER A 333 -4.04 4.03 -7.26
CA SER A 333 -5.09 3.82 -8.27
C SER A 333 -5.56 5.15 -8.86
N ALA A 334 -5.75 6.19 -8.03
CA ALA A 334 -6.07 7.54 -8.48
C ALA A 334 -5.01 8.12 -9.42
N ARG A 335 -3.73 7.99 -9.06
CA ARG A 335 -2.61 8.38 -9.92
C ARG A 335 -2.67 7.71 -11.28
N GLU A 336 -2.94 6.41 -11.33
CA GLU A 336 -3.05 5.69 -12.61
C GLU A 336 -4.30 6.06 -13.42
N VAL A 337 -5.43 6.40 -12.77
CA VAL A 337 -6.60 6.97 -13.45
C VAL A 337 -6.26 8.31 -14.10
N ALA A 338 -5.60 9.23 -13.37
CA ALA A 338 -5.22 10.53 -13.92
C ALA A 338 -4.34 10.38 -15.17
N TYR A 339 -3.30 9.53 -15.08
CA TYR A 339 -2.42 9.25 -16.22
C TYR A 339 -3.16 8.59 -17.39
N SER A 340 -4.10 7.69 -17.10
CA SER A 340 -4.91 7.03 -18.13
C SER A 340 -5.78 8.03 -18.89
N ILE A 341 -6.40 8.98 -18.18
CA ILE A 341 -7.21 10.04 -18.79
C ILE A 341 -6.31 11.00 -19.59
N LEU A 342 -5.16 11.43 -19.04
CA LEU A 342 -4.20 12.30 -19.73
C LEU A 342 -3.73 11.70 -21.05
N GLU A 343 -3.38 10.41 -21.04
CA GLU A 343 -2.90 9.69 -22.22
C GLU A 343 -4.03 9.55 -23.26
N ILE A 344 -5.27 9.29 -22.84
CA ILE A 344 -6.44 9.21 -23.74
C ILE A 344 -6.79 10.58 -24.35
N GLU A 345 -6.87 11.63 -23.55
CA GLU A 345 -7.11 13.00 -24.05
C GLU A 345 -5.94 13.52 -24.90
N GLY A 346 -4.72 13.02 -24.66
CA GLY A 346 -3.53 13.27 -25.48
C GLY A 346 -3.54 12.56 -26.84
N GLY A 347 -4.58 11.79 -27.18
CA GLY A 347 -4.74 11.15 -28.48
C GLY A 347 -4.10 9.77 -28.60
N ALA A 348 -4.03 8.99 -27.51
CA ALA A 348 -3.42 7.67 -27.53
C ALA A 348 -4.04 6.70 -28.57
N ASP A 349 -3.17 6.02 -29.31
CA ASP A 349 -3.54 5.06 -30.36
C ASP A 349 -4.36 3.85 -29.86
N ASP A 350 -4.30 3.52 -28.57
CA ASP A 350 -4.99 2.35 -28.00
C ASP A 350 -5.52 2.63 -26.59
N ALA A 351 -6.59 3.43 -26.51
CA ALA A 351 -7.33 3.71 -25.27
C ALA A 351 -7.87 2.42 -24.60
N ALA A 352 -8.15 1.38 -25.39
CA ALA A 352 -8.64 0.11 -24.87
C ALA A 352 -7.54 -0.64 -24.09
N TRP A 353 -6.29 -0.60 -24.57
CA TRP A 353 -5.14 -1.12 -23.83
C TRP A 353 -4.91 -0.38 -22.51
N ILE A 354 -5.02 0.95 -22.50
CA ILE A 354 -4.88 1.76 -21.29
C ILE A 354 -5.90 1.33 -20.22
N ARG A 355 -7.19 1.24 -20.59
CA ARG A 355 -8.26 0.80 -19.69
C ARG A 355 -8.06 -0.62 -19.17
N ARG A 356 -7.77 -1.57 -20.07
CA ARG A 356 -7.53 -2.98 -19.68
C ARG A 356 -6.37 -3.11 -18.71
N ARG A 357 -5.28 -2.38 -18.98
CA ARG A 357 -4.09 -2.39 -18.12
C ARG A 357 -4.41 -1.83 -16.73
N TYR A 358 -5.11 -0.69 -16.66
CA TYR A 358 -5.54 -0.11 -15.39
C TYR A 358 -6.37 -1.12 -14.58
N ASP A 359 -7.36 -1.75 -15.23
CA ASP A 359 -8.22 -2.77 -14.63
C ASP A 359 -7.42 -3.94 -14.07
N GLU A 360 -6.65 -4.62 -14.92
CA GLU A 360 -5.91 -5.83 -14.57
C GLU A 360 -4.92 -5.59 -13.44
N LYS A 361 -4.12 -4.52 -13.54
CA LYS A 361 -3.09 -4.18 -12.57
C LYS A 361 -3.69 -3.83 -11.21
N ASN A 362 -4.69 -2.94 -11.17
CA ASN A 362 -5.24 -2.48 -9.90
C ASN A 362 -6.08 -3.56 -9.21
N ARG A 363 -6.82 -4.39 -9.97
CA ARG A 363 -7.51 -5.55 -9.39
C ARG A 363 -6.53 -6.54 -8.80
N LYS A 364 -5.42 -6.80 -9.50
CA LYS A 364 -4.34 -7.67 -9.01
C LYS A 364 -3.71 -7.11 -7.74
N ASN A 365 -3.39 -5.81 -7.69
CA ASN A 365 -2.82 -5.18 -6.50
C ASN A 365 -3.75 -5.27 -5.28
N ILE A 366 -5.06 -5.03 -5.46
CA ILE A 366 -6.05 -5.12 -4.38
C ILE A 366 -6.21 -6.59 -3.92
N ASP A 367 -6.33 -7.53 -4.86
CA ASP A 367 -6.42 -8.96 -4.57
C ASP A 367 -5.21 -9.46 -3.77
N GLN A 368 -4.01 -8.97 -4.09
CA GLN A 368 -2.78 -9.28 -3.35
C GLN A 368 -2.84 -8.79 -1.90
N HIS A 369 -3.34 -7.58 -1.66
CA HIS A 369 -3.50 -7.07 -0.30
C HIS A 369 -4.56 -7.85 0.47
N ILE A 370 -5.65 -8.28 -0.18
CA ILE A 370 -6.67 -9.15 0.42
C ILE A 370 -6.03 -10.48 0.86
N ARG A 371 -5.27 -11.13 -0.04
CA ARG A 371 -4.57 -12.38 0.26
C ARG A 371 -3.55 -12.23 1.39
N PHE A 372 -2.87 -11.09 1.43
CA PHE A 372 -1.88 -10.81 2.47
C PHE A 372 -2.55 -10.51 3.82
N ALA A 373 -3.72 -9.85 3.84
CA ALA A 373 -4.52 -9.72 5.05
C ALA A 373 -5.02 -11.08 5.55
N GLN A 374 -5.53 -11.94 4.65
CA GLN A 374 -5.90 -13.33 5.00
C GLN A 374 -4.71 -14.08 5.62
N TYR A 375 -3.53 -14.00 5.00
CA TYR A 375 -2.29 -14.52 5.58
C TYR A 375 -2.06 -13.99 7.00
N TRP A 376 -2.18 -12.68 7.20
CA TRP A 376 -1.92 -12.06 8.49
C TRP A 376 -2.82 -12.62 9.59
N TYR A 377 -4.13 -12.72 9.34
CA TYR A 377 -5.08 -13.31 10.29
C TYR A 377 -4.80 -14.80 10.57
N ALA A 378 -4.47 -15.57 9.54
CA ALA A 378 -4.12 -16.99 9.68
C ALA A 378 -2.91 -17.23 10.60
N ALA A 379 -1.93 -16.32 10.57
CA ALA A 379 -0.71 -16.42 11.36
C ALA A 379 -1.00 -16.25 12.87
N ASN A 380 -2.13 -15.65 13.23
CA ASN A 380 -2.48 -15.36 14.61
C ASN A 380 -2.86 -16.60 15.44
N GLY A 381 -2.95 -17.79 14.83
CA GLY A 381 -3.28 -19.03 15.53
C GLY A 381 -4.74 -19.17 15.97
N CYS A 382 -5.54 -18.10 15.91
CA CYS A 382 -6.98 -18.10 16.14
C CYS A 382 -7.81 -18.51 14.92
N PHE A 383 -7.19 -18.65 13.73
CA PHE A 383 -7.84 -19.03 12.48
C PHE A 383 -7.12 -20.23 11.86
N THR A 384 -7.48 -21.45 12.28
CA THR A 384 -6.80 -22.70 11.88
C THR A 384 -6.99 -23.08 10.41
N ASP A 385 -8.07 -22.63 9.77
CA ASP A 385 -8.49 -23.12 8.46
C ASP A 385 -7.80 -22.42 7.27
N LEU A 386 -6.95 -21.42 7.52
CA LEU A 386 -6.35 -20.59 6.46
C LEU A 386 -5.00 -21.08 5.90
N GLN A 387 -4.26 -21.96 6.58
CA GLN A 387 -3.01 -22.50 6.01
C GLN A 387 -3.27 -23.40 4.79
N ASP A 388 -4.36 -24.16 4.82
CA ASP A 388 -4.82 -24.96 3.69
C ASP A 388 -5.29 -24.06 2.52
N HIS A 389 -5.86 -22.90 2.84
CA HIS A 389 -6.26 -21.89 1.87
C HIS A 389 -5.06 -21.31 1.09
N CYS A 390 -3.90 -21.15 1.74
CA CYS A 390 -2.68 -20.64 1.08
C CYS A 390 -2.21 -21.54 -0.07
N THR A 391 -2.43 -22.85 0.02
CA THR A 391 -2.15 -23.81 -1.06
C THR A 391 -3.06 -23.59 -2.26
N ALA A 392 -4.35 -23.34 -2.04
CA ALA A 392 -5.30 -23.02 -3.11
C ALA A 392 -4.90 -21.72 -3.82
N ILE A 393 -4.47 -20.71 -3.06
CA ILE A 393 -4.01 -19.42 -3.59
C ILE A 393 -2.74 -19.57 -4.46
N ALA A 394 -1.76 -20.37 -4.03
CA ALA A 394 -0.57 -20.67 -4.83
C ALA A 394 -0.92 -21.47 -6.10
N LYS A 395 -1.87 -22.40 -6.00
CA LYS A 395 -2.38 -23.19 -7.14
C LYS A 395 -3.06 -22.30 -8.18
N ASP A 396 -3.85 -21.32 -7.76
CA ASP A 396 -4.48 -20.35 -8.65
C ASP A 396 -3.45 -19.46 -9.37
N ALA A 397 -2.29 -19.23 -8.74
CA ALA A 397 -1.14 -18.58 -9.36
C ALA A 397 -0.27 -19.51 -10.23
N GLY A 398 -0.72 -20.75 -10.48
CA GLY A 398 -0.03 -21.74 -11.31
C GLY A 398 1.14 -22.46 -10.61
N LEU A 399 1.25 -22.35 -9.29
CA LEU A 399 2.33 -22.94 -8.50
C LEU A 399 1.84 -24.13 -7.68
N LYS A 400 2.57 -25.25 -7.73
CA LYS A 400 2.32 -26.42 -6.87
C LYS A 400 3.25 -26.33 -5.65
N LEU A 401 2.77 -25.68 -4.59
CA LEU A 401 3.50 -25.52 -3.34
C LEU A 401 2.77 -26.27 -2.21
N ALA A 402 3.53 -26.90 -1.31
CA ALA A 402 2.96 -27.40 -0.05
C ALA A 402 2.46 -26.23 0.81
N PRO A 403 1.52 -26.41 1.74
CA PRO A 403 0.93 -25.31 2.53
C PRO A 403 1.96 -24.36 3.14
N LYS A 404 3.01 -24.89 3.77
CA LYS A 404 4.11 -24.09 4.34
C LYS A 404 4.94 -23.32 3.30
N ASP A 405 5.10 -23.86 2.08
CA ASP A 405 5.83 -23.18 1.02
C ASP A 405 4.95 -22.18 0.24
N ALA A 406 3.65 -22.46 0.13
CA ALA A 406 2.64 -21.55 -0.41
C ALA A 406 2.48 -20.33 0.51
N TRP A 407 2.41 -20.58 1.81
CA TRP A 407 2.48 -19.60 2.89
C TRP A 407 3.74 -18.72 2.79
N ARG A 408 4.92 -19.33 2.67
CA ARG A 408 6.18 -18.60 2.45
C ARG A 408 6.16 -17.79 1.16
N TRP A 409 5.65 -18.36 0.07
CA TRP A 409 5.56 -17.69 -1.22
C TRP A 409 4.65 -16.45 -1.18
N LEU A 410 3.49 -16.57 -0.53
CA LEU A 410 2.56 -15.46 -0.30
C LEU A 410 3.26 -14.31 0.44
N ALA A 411 3.96 -14.64 1.52
CA ALA A 411 4.54 -13.63 2.39
C ALA A 411 5.97 -13.21 2.01
N GLN A 412 6.62 -13.88 1.06
CA GLN A 412 7.84 -13.41 0.38
C GLN A 412 7.50 -12.70 -0.94
N GLY A 413 6.31 -12.13 -1.08
CA GLY A 413 5.99 -11.29 -2.24
C GLY A 413 6.00 -12.06 -3.57
N GLY A 414 5.41 -13.25 -3.62
CA GLY A 414 5.07 -14.02 -4.83
C GLY A 414 4.17 -13.31 -5.86
N PHE A 415 4.14 -12.00 -5.81
CA PHE A 415 3.14 -11.10 -6.34
C PHE A 415 3.75 -9.95 -7.15
N ALA A 416 5.07 -9.78 -7.09
CA ALA A 416 5.82 -8.77 -7.83
C ALA A 416 5.54 -8.87 -9.33
N ASN A 417 4.57 -8.09 -9.78
CA ASN A 417 4.28 -7.93 -11.19
C ASN A 417 3.99 -6.44 -11.39
N GLU A 418 4.74 -5.85 -12.32
CA GLU A 418 4.54 -4.52 -12.90
C GLU A 418 5.19 -3.30 -12.21
N SER A 419 6.02 -3.47 -11.17
CA SER A 419 6.94 -2.41 -10.76
C SER A 419 8.23 -2.47 -11.58
N VAL A 420 8.59 -1.37 -12.24
CA VAL A 420 9.79 -1.25 -13.08
C VAL A 420 11.04 -0.98 -12.23
N GLY A 421 10.89 -0.37 -11.05
CA GLY A 421 12.01 0.12 -10.24
C GLY A 421 12.54 -0.85 -9.19
N HIS A 422 11.68 -1.66 -8.56
CA HIS A 422 12.05 -2.48 -7.40
C HIS A 422 11.23 -3.77 -7.34
N ALA A 423 11.75 -4.80 -6.65
CA ALA A 423 10.97 -5.96 -6.30
C ALA A 423 10.01 -5.59 -5.14
N SER A 424 8.72 -5.41 -5.43
CA SER A 424 7.73 -5.00 -4.44
C SER A 424 6.51 -5.93 -4.41
N LEU A 425 5.87 -6.00 -3.24
CA LEU A 425 4.56 -6.57 -2.96
C LEU A 425 3.52 -5.43 -2.95
N GLY A 426 2.93 -5.08 -4.09
CA GLY A 426 2.10 -3.89 -4.17
C GLY A 426 2.87 -2.65 -3.67
N SER A 427 2.43 -2.05 -2.56
CA SER A 427 3.13 -0.94 -1.89
C SER A 427 4.20 -1.33 -0.86
N PHE A 428 4.37 -2.62 -0.57
CA PHE A 428 5.37 -3.13 0.37
C PHE A 428 6.65 -3.55 -0.33
N ASP A 429 7.79 -3.35 0.32
CA ASP A 429 9.08 -3.86 -0.15
C ASP A 429 9.22 -5.38 0.12
N LEU A 430 9.99 -6.08 -0.72
CA LEU A 430 10.21 -7.53 -0.58
C LEU A 430 10.96 -7.90 0.71
N ASN A 431 11.90 -7.06 1.16
CA ASN A 431 12.67 -7.27 2.38
C ASN A 431 11.76 -7.15 3.60
N ALA A 432 10.93 -6.12 3.63
CA ALA A 432 9.91 -5.95 4.67
C ALA A 432 9.04 -7.22 4.79
N SER A 433 8.59 -7.73 3.65
CA SER A 433 7.75 -8.94 3.61
C SER A 433 8.48 -10.18 4.17
N ARG A 434 9.77 -10.36 3.87
CA ARG A 434 10.60 -11.44 4.44
C ARG A 434 10.77 -11.33 5.94
N HIS A 435 10.98 -10.14 6.48
CA HIS A 435 11.09 -9.94 7.94
C HIS A 435 9.82 -10.39 8.66
N LEU A 436 8.64 -10.12 8.08
CA LEU A 436 7.37 -10.59 8.61
C LEU A 436 7.31 -12.13 8.61
N VAL A 437 7.74 -12.78 7.52
CA VAL A 437 7.79 -14.25 7.41
C VAL A 437 8.69 -14.91 8.46
N ASP A 438 9.92 -14.40 8.62
CA ASP A 438 10.91 -14.97 9.52
C ASP A 438 10.42 -14.94 10.98
N ARG A 439 9.69 -13.89 11.34
CA ARG A 439 9.03 -13.77 12.64
C ARG A 439 7.86 -14.73 12.81
N PHE A 440 6.97 -14.84 11.82
CA PHE A 440 5.84 -15.79 11.91
C PHE A 440 6.27 -17.26 11.92
N LEU A 441 7.42 -17.59 11.31
CA LEU A 441 7.91 -18.97 11.20
C LEU A 441 9.00 -19.33 12.22
N GLY A 442 9.47 -18.38 13.04
CA GLY A 442 10.42 -18.62 14.11
C GLY A 442 11.84 -18.97 13.66
N GLY A 443 12.37 -18.35 12.59
CA GLY A 443 13.77 -18.56 12.19
C GLY A 443 14.22 -17.74 10.98
N GLU A 444 15.51 -17.39 10.92
CA GLU A 444 16.13 -16.68 9.79
C GLU A 444 16.03 -17.51 8.50
N GLN A 445 15.39 -16.97 7.47
CA GLN A 445 15.29 -17.64 6.18
C GLN A 445 16.36 -17.11 5.22
N ASN A 446 17.33 -17.96 4.91
CA ASN A 446 18.26 -17.72 3.80
C ASN A 446 17.50 -17.69 2.46
N MET A 447 18.00 -16.89 1.52
CA MET A 447 17.44 -16.84 0.16
C MET A 447 17.49 -18.24 -0.47
N LYS A 448 16.40 -18.68 -1.10
CA LYS A 448 16.33 -19.95 -1.84
C LYS A 448 17.42 -20.05 -2.90
N ILE A 449 17.81 -18.91 -3.47
CA ILE A 449 18.89 -18.85 -4.46
C ILE A 449 20.26 -19.20 -3.86
N ALA A 450 20.49 -19.08 -2.55
CA ALA A 450 21.75 -19.45 -1.90
C ALA A 450 22.04 -20.96 -1.98
N ALA A 451 21.02 -21.78 -2.22
CA ALA A 451 21.20 -23.23 -2.42
C ALA A 451 21.80 -23.58 -3.80
N PHE A 452 21.86 -22.63 -4.72
CA PHE A 452 22.23 -22.84 -6.12
C PHE A 452 23.38 -21.92 -6.56
N ASN A 453 24.04 -22.27 -7.65
CA ASN A 453 25.13 -21.46 -8.23
C ASN A 453 25.08 -21.36 -9.76
N VAL A 454 24.11 -22.03 -10.40
CA VAL A 454 23.84 -21.92 -11.83
C VAL A 454 22.40 -21.46 -12.05
N PHE A 455 22.23 -20.32 -12.73
CA PHE A 455 20.94 -19.69 -13.01
C PHE A 455 20.76 -19.48 -14.50
N LYS A 456 19.65 -19.97 -15.09
CA LYS A 456 19.37 -19.80 -16.52
C LYS A 456 17.99 -19.22 -16.74
N LEU A 457 17.92 -18.19 -17.59
CA LEU A 457 16.66 -17.59 -18.01
C LEU A 457 15.76 -18.63 -18.70
N ASN A 458 14.48 -18.63 -18.33
CA ASN A 458 13.45 -19.51 -18.85
C ASN A 458 12.25 -18.71 -19.38
N LEU A 459 12.30 -18.43 -20.69
CA LEU A 459 11.25 -17.74 -21.43
C LEU A 459 10.31 -18.72 -22.16
N ARG A 460 10.39 -20.04 -21.89
CA ARG A 460 9.54 -21.02 -22.55
C ARG A 460 8.06 -20.72 -22.25
N GLY A 461 7.24 -20.66 -23.31
CA GLY A 461 5.81 -20.35 -23.22
C GLY A 461 5.49 -18.88 -22.93
N ALA A 462 6.50 -18.00 -22.86
CA ALA A 462 6.28 -16.57 -22.67
C ALA A 462 5.98 -15.87 -24.00
N LYS A 463 5.05 -14.92 -23.97
CA LYS A 463 4.75 -14.01 -25.08
C LYS A 463 5.40 -12.65 -24.81
N LYS A 464 5.71 -11.91 -25.87
CA LYS A 464 6.10 -10.50 -25.74
C LYS A 464 4.84 -9.66 -25.52
N ASP A 465 4.90 -8.74 -24.58
CA ASP A 465 3.82 -7.82 -24.25
C ASP A 465 4.42 -6.48 -23.76
N LYS A 466 3.58 -5.56 -23.26
CA LYS A 466 4.00 -4.27 -22.71
C LYS A 466 3.29 -4.00 -21.39
N ILE A 467 4.02 -3.40 -20.45
CA ILE A 467 3.46 -2.75 -19.26
C ILE A 467 3.53 -1.23 -19.43
N GLY A 468 2.79 -0.50 -18.60
CA GLY A 468 2.87 0.96 -18.51
C GLY A 468 3.71 1.38 -17.31
N ASP A 469 4.64 2.29 -17.54
CA ASP A 469 5.39 2.98 -16.51
C ASP A 469 4.95 4.44 -16.47
N LEU A 470 4.54 4.91 -15.29
CA LEU A 470 3.92 6.22 -15.13
C LEU A 470 5.01 7.27 -14.86
N ARG A 471 5.28 8.12 -15.84
CA ARG A 471 6.31 9.18 -15.75
C ARG A 471 5.78 10.50 -16.29
N ASP A 472 5.86 11.55 -15.48
CA ASP A 472 5.62 12.94 -15.88
C ASP A 472 4.31 13.13 -16.67
N GLY A 473 3.22 12.56 -16.17
CA GLY A 473 1.89 12.64 -16.79
C GLY A 473 1.67 11.72 -17.99
N LYS A 474 2.60 10.82 -18.31
CA LYS A 474 2.54 9.90 -19.46
C LYS A 474 2.66 8.44 -19.07
N ILE A 475 2.06 7.56 -19.87
CA ILE A 475 2.20 6.10 -19.72
C ILE A 475 3.25 5.60 -20.71
N ILE A 476 4.49 5.46 -20.24
CA ILE A 476 5.59 4.91 -21.03
C ILE A 476 5.41 3.40 -21.20
N ARG A 477 5.28 2.95 -22.44
CA ARG A 477 5.14 1.52 -22.75
C ARG A 477 6.48 0.80 -22.63
N VAL A 478 6.62 -0.01 -21.59
CA VAL A 478 7.82 -0.80 -21.30
C VAL A 478 7.63 -2.23 -21.80
N PRO A 479 8.54 -2.78 -22.63
CA PRO A 479 8.47 -4.17 -23.07
C PRO A 479 8.51 -5.15 -21.89
N CYS A 480 7.76 -6.24 -21.97
CA CYS A 480 7.78 -7.31 -20.99
C CYS A 480 7.63 -8.70 -21.64
N HIS A 481 7.96 -9.73 -20.87
CA HIS A 481 7.54 -11.11 -21.15
C HIS A 481 6.34 -11.47 -20.26
N ARG A 482 5.30 -12.06 -20.84
CA ARG A 482 4.11 -12.51 -20.12
C ARG A 482 3.89 -14.01 -20.27
N ARG A 483 3.59 -14.70 -19.18
CA ARG A 483 3.25 -16.13 -19.14
C ARG A 483 2.10 -16.34 -18.15
N GLY A 484 0.88 -16.50 -18.67
CA GLY A 484 -0.32 -16.40 -17.84
C GLY A 484 -0.40 -15.03 -17.20
N ASP A 485 -0.61 -15.00 -15.88
CA ASP A 485 -0.64 -13.76 -15.09
C ASP A 485 0.73 -13.25 -14.64
N ALA A 486 1.80 -14.02 -14.88
CA ALA A 486 3.16 -13.62 -14.54
C ALA A 486 3.71 -12.65 -15.61
N VAL A 487 4.37 -11.59 -15.15
CA VAL A 487 4.96 -10.54 -15.98
C VAL A 487 6.41 -10.33 -15.57
N LEU A 488 7.31 -10.38 -16.55
CA LEU A 488 8.72 -10.04 -16.38
C LEU A 488 9.02 -8.75 -17.16
N PRO A 489 9.11 -7.59 -16.47
CA PRO A 489 9.50 -6.33 -17.09
C PRO A 489 10.91 -6.42 -17.69
N LEU A 490 11.10 -5.88 -18.90
CA LEU A 490 12.41 -5.75 -19.53
C LEU A 490 13.02 -4.36 -19.29
N ALA A 491 12.85 -3.84 -18.07
CA ALA A 491 13.41 -2.57 -17.62
C ALA A 491 13.76 -2.61 -16.14
N GLY A 492 14.53 -1.63 -15.69
CA GLY A 492 15.02 -1.51 -14.32
C GLY A 492 15.81 -2.73 -13.84
N VAL A 493 15.65 -3.12 -12.58
CA VAL A 493 16.41 -4.23 -11.97
C VAL A 493 16.14 -5.56 -12.69
N TYR A 494 14.89 -5.84 -13.07
CA TYR A 494 14.53 -7.05 -13.81
C TYR A 494 15.11 -7.08 -15.22
N GLY A 495 15.01 -5.98 -15.97
CA GLY A 495 15.59 -5.88 -17.32
C GLY A 495 17.11 -6.07 -17.29
N ASN A 496 17.80 -5.41 -16.37
CA ASN A 496 19.24 -5.56 -16.20
C ASN A 496 19.62 -7.00 -15.80
N MET A 497 18.83 -7.66 -14.93
CA MET A 497 19.05 -9.06 -14.57
C MET A 497 18.83 -10.00 -15.77
N VAL A 498 17.83 -9.74 -16.61
CA VAL A 498 17.61 -10.48 -17.87
C VAL A 498 18.83 -10.37 -18.79
N GLU A 499 19.39 -9.18 -18.97
CA GLU A 499 20.62 -8.98 -19.76
C GLU A 499 21.80 -9.78 -19.21
N ILE A 500 22.01 -9.74 -17.89
CA ILE A 500 23.11 -10.47 -17.23
C ILE A 500 22.93 -11.98 -17.44
N LEU A 501 21.71 -12.51 -17.25
CA LEU A 501 21.39 -13.92 -17.41
C LEU A 501 21.45 -14.42 -18.86
N GLN A 502 21.44 -13.53 -19.85
CA GLN A 502 21.70 -13.87 -21.25
C GLN A 502 23.19 -14.08 -21.53
N GLN A 503 24.06 -13.48 -20.73
CA GLN A 503 25.52 -13.51 -20.92
C GLN A 503 26.19 -14.58 -20.06
N THR A 504 25.68 -14.81 -18.86
CA THR A 504 26.24 -15.77 -17.91
C THR A 504 25.16 -16.51 -17.14
N SER A 505 25.47 -17.73 -16.73
CA SER A 505 24.62 -18.49 -15.80
C SER A 505 25.27 -18.68 -14.43
N ASP A 506 26.46 -18.15 -14.21
CA ASP A 506 27.28 -18.41 -13.02
C ASP A 506 27.08 -17.34 -11.94
N ILE A 507 26.72 -17.74 -10.71
CA ILE A 507 26.35 -16.78 -9.66
C ILE A 507 27.48 -15.82 -9.28
N ALA A 508 28.74 -16.28 -9.27
CA ALA A 508 29.87 -15.41 -8.95
C ALA A 508 30.05 -14.35 -10.04
N THR A 509 29.90 -14.74 -11.30
CA THR A 509 29.96 -13.82 -12.44
C THR A 509 28.79 -12.83 -12.44
N ILE A 510 27.57 -13.30 -12.14
CA ILE A 510 26.37 -12.46 -11.98
C ILE A 510 26.62 -11.40 -10.90
N TYR A 511 27.04 -11.83 -9.71
CA TYR A 511 27.31 -10.95 -8.57
C TYR A 511 28.36 -9.88 -8.90
N ASN A 512 29.50 -10.28 -9.45
CA ASN A 512 30.58 -9.36 -9.82
C ASN A 512 30.14 -8.35 -10.89
N THR A 513 29.31 -8.78 -11.84
CA THR A 513 28.76 -7.88 -12.86
C THR A 513 27.81 -6.86 -12.26
N VAL A 514 26.96 -7.27 -11.30
CA VAL A 514 26.08 -6.33 -10.58
C VAL A 514 26.91 -5.33 -9.76
N VAL A 515 27.88 -5.80 -8.97
CA VAL A 515 28.76 -4.94 -8.17
C VAL A 515 29.46 -3.91 -9.05
N SER A 516 30.07 -4.35 -10.16
CA SER A 516 30.76 -3.47 -11.10
C SER A 516 29.82 -2.43 -11.73
N ARG A 517 28.61 -2.84 -12.13
CA ARG A 517 27.59 -1.91 -12.68
C ARG A 517 27.15 -0.88 -11.63
N MET A 518 27.07 -1.24 -10.34
CA MET A 518 26.58 -0.35 -9.28
C MET A 518 27.66 0.61 -8.77
N GLN A 519 28.92 0.19 -8.70
CA GLN A 519 30.04 1.05 -8.27
C GLN A 519 30.16 2.35 -9.08
N GLY A 520 29.75 2.34 -10.36
CA GLY A 520 29.73 3.54 -11.21
C GLY A 520 28.40 4.30 -11.25
N ARG A 521 27.35 3.85 -10.54
CA ARG A 521 25.98 4.39 -10.65
C ARG A 521 25.37 4.85 -9.32
N VAL A 522 25.85 4.35 -8.19
CA VAL A 522 25.38 4.73 -6.86
C VAL A 522 26.55 5.17 -5.98
N ALA A 523 26.27 5.91 -4.91
CA ALA A 523 27.29 6.29 -3.93
C ALA A 523 27.98 5.04 -3.36
N PRO A 524 29.29 5.08 -3.02
CA PRO A 524 30.03 3.91 -2.55
C PRO A 524 29.36 3.16 -1.38
N GLY A 525 28.75 3.88 -0.44
CA GLY A 525 28.01 3.30 0.70
C GLY A 525 26.67 2.64 0.33
N ALA A 526 26.11 2.92 -0.85
CA ALA A 526 24.83 2.40 -1.33
C ALA A 526 24.97 1.15 -2.22
N VAL A 527 26.19 0.76 -2.61
CA VAL A 527 26.45 -0.38 -3.51
C VAL A 527 25.89 -1.68 -2.92
N GLY A 528 26.06 -1.91 -1.61
CA GLY A 528 25.57 -3.11 -0.94
C GLY A 528 24.05 -3.26 -1.03
N GLY A 529 23.31 -2.19 -0.73
CA GLY A 529 21.84 -2.17 -0.85
C GLY A 529 21.38 -2.42 -2.29
N ALA A 530 22.03 -1.78 -3.26
CA ALA A 530 21.72 -1.98 -4.67
C ALA A 530 21.95 -3.44 -5.09
N VAL A 531 23.08 -4.06 -4.72
CA VAL A 531 23.37 -5.47 -5.02
C VAL A 531 22.30 -6.39 -4.41
N THR A 532 21.88 -6.14 -3.18
CA THR A 532 20.79 -6.88 -2.53
C THR A 532 19.50 -6.83 -3.34
N SER A 533 19.11 -5.67 -3.89
CA SER A 533 17.92 -5.55 -4.75
C SER A 533 18.00 -6.39 -6.02
N TYR A 534 19.18 -6.57 -6.62
CA TYR A 534 19.36 -7.45 -7.77
C TYR A 534 19.26 -8.93 -7.40
N LEU A 535 19.83 -9.34 -6.27
CA LEU A 535 19.70 -10.71 -5.79
C LEU A 535 18.24 -11.05 -5.46
N GLN A 536 17.50 -10.10 -4.89
CA GLN A 536 16.06 -10.20 -4.66
C GLN A 536 15.28 -10.38 -5.96
N ALA A 537 15.59 -9.60 -7.00
CA ALA A 537 14.98 -9.76 -8.32
C ALA A 537 15.27 -11.15 -8.91
N LEU A 538 16.51 -11.66 -8.78
CA LEU A 538 16.88 -13.00 -9.23
C LEU A 538 16.08 -14.09 -8.49
N GLU A 539 15.90 -13.96 -7.18
CA GLU A 539 15.07 -14.88 -6.39
C GLU A 539 13.59 -14.83 -6.80
N ALA A 540 13.03 -13.64 -6.98
CA ALA A 540 11.67 -13.47 -7.48
C ALA A 540 11.50 -14.12 -8.86
N MET A 541 12.46 -13.93 -9.76
CA MET A 541 12.48 -14.55 -11.08
C MET A 541 12.56 -16.09 -10.99
N TYR A 542 13.34 -16.64 -10.06
CA TYR A 542 13.39 -18.08 -9.81
C TYR A 542 12.05 -18.63 -9.31
N ILE A 543 11.46 -17.97 -8.31
CA ILE A 543 10.18 -18.35 -7.71
C ILE A 543 9.04 -18.34 -8.73
N GLN A 544 9.02 -17.35 -9.63
CA GLN A 544 8.02 -17.23 -10.70
C GLN A 544 8.35 -18.11 -11.94
N GLY A 545 9.43 -18.89 -11.89
CA GLY A 545 9.87 -19.77 -12.96
C GLY A 545 10.42 -19.05 -14.19
N TRP A 546 10.71 -17.74 -14.10
CA TRP A 546 11.46 -16.99 -15.11
C TRP A 546 12.93 -17.38 -15.15
N VAL A 547 13.44 -17.95 -14.06
CA VAL A 547 14.79 -18.50 -13.96
C VAL A 547 14.71 -19.94 -13.46
N THR A 548 15.51 -20.81 -14.07
CA THR A 548 15.81 -22.15 -13.54
C THR A 548 17.11 -22.09 -12.78
N ALA A 549 17.18 -22.77 -11.63
CA ALA A 549 18.38 -22.82 -10.80
C ALA A 549 18.87 -24.27 -10.63
N LYS A 550 20.19 -24.47 -10.61
CA LYS A 550 20.85 -25.76 -10.35
C LYS A 550 22.11 -25.55 -9.52
N LEU A 551 22.50 -26.60 -8.81
CA LEU A 551 23.79 -26.68 -8.12
C LEU A 551 24.79 -27.42 -9.01
N ASP A 552 25.91 -26.78 -9.35
CA ASP A 552 27.11 -27.39 -9.90
C ASP A 552 28.15 -27.51 -8.77
N PRO A 553 28.47 -28.74 -8.29
CA PRO A 553 29.40 -28.94 -7.19
C PRO A 553 30.82 -28.39 -7.44
N ARG A 554 31.17 -28.11 -8.70
CA ARG A 554 32.51 -27.63 -9.09
C ARG A 554 32.65 -26.10 -8.99
N LYS A 555 31.59 -25.39 -8.63
CA LYS A 555 31.53 -23.93 -8.60
C LYS A 555 31.23 -23.41 -7.19
N PRO A 556 31.78 -22.25 -6.79
CA PRO A 556 31.48 -21.67 -5.49
C PRO A 556 30.00 -21.34 -5.37
N LYS A 557 29.48 -21.40 -4.14
CA LYS A 557 28.14 -20.91 -3.80
C LYS A 557 28.22 -19.45 -3.39
N LEU A 558 27.07 -18.76 -3.46
CA LEU A 558 26.94 -17.43 -2.90
C LEU A 558 26.74 -17.56 -1.38
N GLU A 559 27.67 -17.03 -0.59
CA GLU A 559 27.46 -16.83 0.84
C GLU A 559 26.80 -15.46 1.05
N ILE A 560 25.51 -15.47 1.37
CA ILE A 560 24.76 -14.27 1.71
C ILE A 560 24.61 -14.28 3.23
N SER A 561 25.35 -13.45 3.97
CA SER A 561 24.98 -13.16 5.35
C SER A 561 23.81 -12.17 5.32
N SER A 562 22.72 -12.53 6.02
CA SER A 562 21.45 -11.79 6.13
C SER A 562 21.57 -10.47 6.91
N THR A 563 22.68 -9.74 6.82
CA THR A 563 22.99 -8.60 7.70
C THR A 563 22.55 -7.23 7.19
N THR A 564 21.61 -7.13 6.24
CA THR A 564 21.04 -5.84 5.82
C THR A 564 19.63 -5.57 6.34
N GLY A 565 19.21 -6.28 7.38
CA GLY A 565 18.07 -5.92 8.22
C GLY A 565 18.42 -6.28 9.65
N ARG A 566 19.10 -5.37 10.36
CA ARG A 566 19.60 -5.64 11.70
C ARG A 566 18.41 -5.75 12.65
N LEU A 567 18.23 -6.93 13.26
CA LEU A 567 17.35 -7.11 14.41
C LEU A 567 17.87 -6.24 15.56
N ILE A 568 17.13 -5.20 15.93
CA ILE A 568 17.21 -4.68 17.30
C ILE A 568 16.25 -5.54 18.12
N ARG A 569 16.82 -6.50 18.87
CA ARG A 569 16.11 -7.18 19.97
C ARG A 569 16.06 -6.22 21.16
N SER A 570 15.08 -6.42 22.06
CA SER A 570 14.75 -5.71 23.31
C SER A 570 15.65 -4.54 23.75
N ALA A 571 15.11 -3.52 24.41
CA ALA A 571 15.87 -2.36 24.91
C ALA A 571 17.19 -2.72 25.62
N ASP A 572 17.26 -3.87 26.30
CA ASP A 572 18.48 -4.40 26.92
C ASP A 572 19.48 -5.01 25.92
N ALA A 573 19.01 -5.76 24.91
CA ALA A 573 19.86 -6.30 23.84
C ALA A 573 20.37 -5.21 22.89
N ALA A 574 19.63 -4.10 22.72
CA ALA A 574 20.08 -2.92 22.00
C ALA A 574 21.29 -2.24 22.71
N LYS A 575 21.23 -2.12 24.03
CA LYS A 575 22.35 -1.61 24.86
C LYS A 575 23.58 -2.52 24.79
N GLU A 576 23.37 -3.83 24.80
CA GLU A 576 24.45 -4.84 24.74
C GLU A 576 25.12 -4.91 23.35
N ALA A 577 24.35 -4.73 22.27
CA ALA A 577 24.87 -4.65 20.91
C ALA A 577 25.70 -3.38 20.65
N LEU A 578 25.34 -2.25 21.28
CA LEU A 578 26.14 -1.02 21.23
C LEU A 578 27.51 -1.21 21.89
N ALA A 579 27.56 -1.90 23.03
CA ALA A 579 28.80 -2.20 23.74
C ALA A 579 29.76 -3.10 22.93
N ASN A 580 29.21 -3.95 22.06
CA ASN A 580 29.97 -4.92 21.26
C ASN A 580 30.31 -4.43 19.84
N SER A 581 29.98 -3.20 19.47
CA SER A 581 30.23 -2.62 18.14
C SER A 581 31.68 -2.14 17.93
N LYS A 582 32.66 -3.05 18.09
CA LYS A 582 34.00 -2.89 17.50
C LYS A 582 34.21 -3.98 16.46
N ALA A 583 33.65 -3.78 15.27
CA ALA A 583 33.91 -4.67 14.14
C ALA A 583 35.31 -4.41 13.58
N SER A 584 36.14 -5.45 13.55
CA SER A 584 37.36 -5.51 12.73
C SER A 584 37.15 -6.56 11.64
N ILE A 585 37.46 -6.20 10.40
CA ILE A 585 37.38 -7.09 9.24
C ILE A 585 38.64 -7.97 9.25
N LYS A 586 38.48 -9.30 9.22
CA LYS A 586 39.57 -10.23 8.90
C LYS A 586 39.17 -11.12 7.73
N TYR A 587 40.07 -11.22 6.77
CA TYR A 587 40.05 -12.22 5.71
C TYR A 587 40.74 -13.49 6.19
N ASN A 588 40.25 -14.64 5.75
CA ASN A 588 41.05 -15.83 5.46
C ASN A 588 40.47 -16.52 4.23
#